data_AF-A0A7D9LW78-F1
#
_entry.id   AF-A0A7D9LW78-F1
#
_cell.length_a   1.000
_cell.length_b   1.000
_cell.length_c   1.000
_cell.angle_alpha   90.00
_cell.angle_beta   90.00
_cell.angle_gamma   90.00
#
_symmetry.space_group_name_H-M   'P 1'
#
loop_
_entity.id
_entity.type
_entity.pdbx_description
1 polymer ?
#
loop_
_entity_poly.entity_id
_entity_poly.type
_entity_poly.pdbx_seq_one_letter_code
_entity_poly.pdbx_strand_id
1 'polypeptide(L)' 'MSVDNLQFLNSEQALADLAAFVEAMNVKFKLTDCKWICFGGSYSGSLSAWFRLKFPHLVA' A
#
# COMPACT_ATOMS: atom_id res chain seq x y z
N MET A 1 -14.37 11.99 23.96
CA MET A 1 -13.63 11.52 22.77
C MET A 1 -14.56 10.58 21.99
N SER A 2 -14.70 10.74 20.68
CA SER A 2 -15.49 9.83 19.82
C SER A 2 -14.58 8.76 19.20
N VAL A 3 -15.12 7.58 18.94
CA VAL A 3 -14.46 6.44 18.28
C VAL A 3 -14.98 6.17 16.87
N ASP A 4 -15.89 7.00 16.36
CA ASP A 4 -16.63 6.73 15.11
C ASP A 4 -15.70 6.53 13.90
N ASN A 5 -14.57 7.24 13.85
CA ASN A 5 -13.62 7.16 12.74
C ASN A 5 -12.63 5.99 12.87
N LEU A 6 -12.56 5.29 14.01
CA LEU A 6 -11.64 4.16 14.18
C LEU A 6 -12.01 2.97 13.29
N GLN A 7 -13.23 2.93 12.74
CA GLN A 7 -13.62 1.95 11.73
C GLN A 7 -12.68 1.94 10.50
N PHE A 8 -12.04 3.08 10.19
CA PHE A 8 -11.08 3.20 9.08
C PHE A 8 -9.66 2.79 9.45
N LEU A 9 -9.36 2.64 10.74
CA LEU A 9 -8.02 2.29 11.24
C LEU A 9 -7.83 0.77 11.18
N ASN A 10 -7.57 0.24 9.99
CA ASN A 10 -7.29 -1.18 9.77
C ASN A 10 -6.22 -1.39 8.69
N SER A 11 -5.61 -2.58 8.67
CA SER A 11 -4.53 -2.91 7.75
C SER A 11 -5.03 -3.06 6.32
N GLU A 12 -6.26 -3.54 6.11
CA GLU A 12 -6.85 -3.66 4.77
C GLU A 12 -6.92 -2.31 4.06
N GLN A 13 -7.36 -1.26 4.76
CA GLN A 13 -7.40 0.09 4.23
C GLN A 13 -6.00 0.64 3.99
N ALA A 14 -5.06 0.42 4.91
CA ALA A 14 -3.67 0.85 4.70
C ALA A 14 -3.02 0.20 3.45
N LEU A 15 -3.34 -1.07 3.16
CA LEU A 15 -2.88 -1.74 1.94
C LEU A 15 -3.59 -1.22 0.68
N ALA A 16 -4.87 -0.87 0.77
CA ALA A 16 -5.61 -0.23 -0.32
C ALA A 16 -5.05 1.16 -0.64
N ASP A 17 -4.69 1.94 0.38
CA ASP A 17 -4.04 3.24 0.23
C ASP A 17 -2.67 3.12 -0.47
N LEU A 18 -1.88 2.08 -0.16
CA LEU A 18 -0.62 1.80 -0.86
C LEU A 18 -0.84 1.47 -2.34
N ALA A 19 -1.87 0.67 -2.67
CA ALA A 19 -2.21 0.37 -4.05
C ALA A 19 -2.60 1.64 -4.83
N ALA A 20 -3.50 2.44 -4.25
CA ALA A 20 -3.93 3.72 -4.83
C ALA A 20 -2.76 4.69 -5.02
N PHE A 21 -1.81 4.73 -4.08
CA PHE A 21 -0.60 5.52 -4.21
C PHE A 21 0.25 5.10 -5.42
N VAL A 22 0.51 3.79 -5.59
CA VAL A 22 1.30 3.27 -6.71
C VAL A 22 0.67 3.67 -8.05
N GLU A 23 -0.64 3.45 -8.20
CA GLU A 23 -1.37 3.81 -9.42
C GLU A 23 -1.33 5.32 -9.69
N ALA A 24 -1.60 6.13 -8.67
CA ALA A 24 -1.57 7.59 -8.79
C ALA A 24 -0.18 8.10 -9.18
N MET A 25 0.89 7.54 -8.61
CA MET A 25 2.26 7.93 -8.93
C MET A 25 2.67 7.49 -10.33
N ASN A 26 2.25 6.30 -10.77
CA ASN A 26 2.46 5.84 -12.14
C ASN A 26 1.83 6.80 -13.16
N VAL A 27 0.60 7.25 -12.92
CA VAL A 27 -0.07 8.24 -13.77
C VAL A 27 0.65 9.60 -13.72
N LYS A 28 0.91 10.10 -12.52
CA LYS A 28 1.50 11.43 -12.30
C LYS A 28 2.88 11.57 -12.94
N PHE A 29 3.71 10.53 -12.86
CA PHE A 29 5.08 10.55 -13.35
C PHE A 29 5.28 9.77 -14.66
N LYS A 30 4.20 9.29 -15.29
CA LYS A 30 4.23 8.50 -16.54
C LYS A 30 5.14 7.27 -16.44
N LEU A 31 5.06 6.55 -15.33
CA LEU A 31 5.85 5.34 -15.10
C LEU A 31 5.10 4.14 -15.71
N THR A 32 5.60 3.60 -16.82
CA THR A 32 4.92 2.52 -17.58
C THR A 32 5.60 1.16 -17.49
N ASP A 33 6.88 1.10 -17.15
CA ASP A 33 7.67 -0.13 -17.00
C ASP A 33 8.60 -0.04 -15.79
N CYS A 34 8.07 0.46 -14.68
CA CYS A 34 8.81 0.57 -13.43
C CYS A 34 8.47 -0.58 -12.48
N LYS A 35 9.46 -1.06 -11.73
CA LYS A 35 9.25 -1.99 -10.62
C LYS A 35 9.20 -1.20 -9.32
N TRP A 36 8.10 -1.35 -8.59
CA TRP A 36 8.00 -0.85 -7.22
C TRP A 36 8.53 -1.90 -6.24
N ILE A 37 9.25 -1.43 -5.22
CA ILE A 37 9.73 -2.25 -4.10
C ILE A 37 9.19 -1.64 -2.81
N CYS A 38 8.50 -2.43 -2.00
CA CYS A 38 7.99 -2.01 -0.71
C CYS A 38 8.95 -2.44 0.40
N PHE A 39 9.37 -1.48 1.24
CA PHE A 39 10.26 -1.72 2.37
C PHE A 39 9.54 -1.37 3.68
N GLY A 40 9.82 -2.13 4.72
CA GLY A 40 9.26 -1.93 6.05
C GLY A 40 9.92 -2.83 7.10
N GLY A 41 9.79 -2.46 8.37
CA GLY A 41 10.27 -3.23 9.52
C GLY A 41 9.26 -3.21 10.66
N SER A 42 9.26 -4.23 11.52
CA SER A 42 8.18 -4.44 12.50
C SER A 42 6.81 -4.51 11.80
N TYR A 43 5.78 -3.83 12.30
CA TYR A 43 4.46 -3.82 11.68
C TYR A 43 4.46 -3.34 10.23
N SER A 44 5.26 -2.34 9.86
CA SER A 44 5.36 -1.92 8.45
C SER A 44 6.03 -2.97 7.57
N GLY A 45 6.89 -3.84 8.15
CA GLY A 45 7.42 -5.02 7.46
C GLY A 45 6.34 -6.07 7.20
N SER A 46 5.43 -6.28 8.15
CA SER A 46 4.23 -7.09 7.92
C SER A 46 3.36 -6.50 6.81
N LEU A 47 3.14 -5.17 6.80
CA LEU A 47 2.43 -4.50 5.72
C LEU A 47 3.14 -4.68 4.37
N SER A 48 4.47 -4.56 4.29
CA SER A 48 5.22 -4.81 3.05
C SER A 48 5.01 -6.24 2.53
N ALA A 49 5.10 -7.23 3.41
CA ALA A 49 4.87 -8.63 3.05
C ALA A 49 3.42 -8.88 2.59
N TRP A 50 2.44 -8.32 3.30
CA TRP A 50 1.02 -8.44 2.93
C TRP A 50 0.68 -7.67 1.66
N PHE A 51 1.32 -6.53 1.41
CA PHE A 51 1.15 -5.77 0.17
C PHE A 51 1.60 -6.60 -1.03
N ARG A 52 2.76 -7.26 -0.93
CA ARG A 52 3.22 -8.20 -1.97
C ARG A 52 2.26 -9.37 -2.15
N LEU A 53 1.75 -9.93 -1.06
CA LEU A 53 0.81 -11.06 -1.11
C LEU A 53 -0.53 -10.69 -1.77
N LYS A 54 -1.09 -9.51 -1.46
CA LYS A 54 -2.42 -9.08 -1.92
C LYS A 54 -2.39 -8.36 -3.27
N PHE A 55 -1.32 -7.63 -3.58
CA PHE A 55 -1.17 -6.85 -4.80
C PHE A 55 0.13 -7.22 -5.55
N PRO A 56 0.33 -8.50 -5.92
CA PRO A 56 1.57 -8.94 -6.57
C PRO A 56 1.81 -8.31 -7.95
N HIS A 57 0.78 -7.69 -8.55
CA HIS A 57 0.89 -6.97 -9.82
C HIS A 57 1.40 -5.53 -9.66
N LEU A 58 1.42 -4.98 -8.44
CA LEU A 58 1.84 -3.60 -8.16
C LEU A 58 3.25 -3.50 -7.56
N VAL A 59 3.73 -4.53 -6.86
CA VAL A 59 5.02 -4.52 -6.15
C VAL A 59 5.75 -5.85 -6.38
N ALA A 60 7.09 -5.80 -6.50
CA ALA A 60 7.93 -6.98 -6.74
C ALA A 60 8.31 -7.74 -5.45
#